data_AF-A0A7L5ARI8-F1
#
_entry.id   AF-A0A7L5ARI8-F1
#
_cell.length_a   1.000
_cell.length_b   1.000
_cell.length_c   1.000
_cell.angle_alpha   90.00
_cell.angle_beta   90.00
_cell.angle_gamma   90.00
#
_symmetry.space_group_name_H-M   'P 1'
#
loop_
_entity.id
_entity.type
_entity.pdbx_description
1 polymer ?
#
loop_
_entity_poly.entity_id
_entity_poly.type
_entity_poly.pdbx_seq_one_letter_code
_entity_poly.pdbx_strand_id
1 'polypeptide(L)'
;MAHAKQLRTVDRLAQSLLADAVRSAGVKHADIGARTGLSQNRVSKILRLDTPPATVGEIAAIAGAIGYSAAEIIGRAEAIAASDPDWADVVQIDDQEPSGDAEVVQLRPGWPEGLPPAEELAAQDQPGAEQEDEEGMWTP
;
A
#
# COMPACT_ATOMS: atom_id res chain seq x y z
N MET A 1 20.46 21.33 -9.26
CA MET A 1 20.49 19.90 -8.89
C MET A 1 19.36 19.65 -7.92
N ALA A 2 18.38 18.81 -8.27
CA ALA A 2 17.22 18.56 -7.41
C ALA A 2 17.66 17.75 -6.18
N HIS A 3 17.55 18.34 -4.99
CA HIS A 3 17.72 17.60 -3.74
C HIS A 3 16.59 16.57 -3.66
N ALA A 4 16.94 15.27 -3.69
CA ALA A 4 15.99 14.22 -3.41
C ALA A 4 15.43 14.47 -2.01
N LYS A 5 14.13 14.74 -1.92
CA LYS A 5 13.41 14.94 -0.66
C LYS A 5 13.69 13.72 0.21
N GLN A 6 14.32 13.92 1.37
CA GLN A 6 14.54 12.83 2.33
C GLN A 6 13.19 12.16 2.60
N LEU A 7 13.15 10.84 2.43
CA LEU A 7 11.97 10.03 2.73
C LEU A 7 11.58 10.28 4.19
N ARG A 8 10.35 10.73 4.43
CA ARG A 8 9.86 10.86 5.79
C ARG A 8 9.69 9.46 6.37
N THR A 9 9.79 9.35 7.70
CA THR A 9 9.51 8.14 8.49
C THR A 9 8.23 7.44 8.00
N VAL A 10 7.13 8.19 7.84
CA VAL A 10 5.85 7.66 7.33
C VAL A 10 5.95 7.09 5.90
N ASP A 11 6.71 7.73 5.00
CA ASP A 11 6.85 7.26 3.61
C ASP A 11 7.55 5.89 3.55
N ARG A 12 8.54 5.66 4.43
CA ARG A 12 9.24 4.38 4.56
C ARG A 12 8.34 3.30 5.16
N LEU A 13 7.55 3.62 6.19
CA LEU A 13 6.56 2.67 6.75
C LEU A 13 5.56 2.24 5.72
N ALA A 14 4.98 3.19 5.00
CA ALA A 14 3.96 2.89 4.02
C ALA A 14 4.50 1.92 2.97
N GLN A 15 5.74 2.12 2.50
CA GLN A 15 6.38 1.21 1.55
C GLN A 15 6.73 -0.15 2.17
N SER A 16 7.20 -0.19 3.42
CA SER A 16 7.48 -1.45 4.12
C SER A 16 6.21 -2.28 4.32
N LEU A 17 5.14 -1.67 4.84
CA LEU A 17 3.85 -2.32 5.06
C LEU A 17 3.25 -2.82 3.74
N LEU A 18 3.38 -2.02 2.67
CA LEU A 18 2.95 -2.41 1.34
C LEU A 18 3.76 -3.60 0.80
N ALA A 19 5.08 -3.63 1.01
CA ALA A 19 5.95 -4.72 0.60
C ALA A 19 5.61 -6.03 1.34
N ASP A 20 5.35 -5.95 2.64
CA ASP A 20 4.96 -7.10 3.46
C ASP A 20 3.57 -7.63 3.06
N ALA A 21 2.63 -6.74 2.76
CA ALA A 21 1.30 -7.12 2.28
C ALA A 21 1.39 -7.82 0.91
N VAL A 22 2.20 -7.30 -0.01
CA VAL A 22 2.45 -7.94 -1.32
C VAL A 22 3.08 -9.32 -1.16
N ARG A 23 4.08 -9.46 -0.29
CA ARG A 23 4.73 -10.74 -0.01
C ARG A 23 3.75 -11.76 0.56
N SER A 24 2.90 -11.34 1.49
CA SER A 24 1.89 -12.19 2.14
C SER A 24 0.80 -12.63 1.16
N ALA A 25 0.45 -11.78 0.20
CA ALA A 25 -0.51 -12.11 -0.86
C ALA A 25 0.07 -13.11 -1.90
N GLY A 26 1.39 -13.36 -1.90
CA GLY A 26 2.03 -14.30 -2.81
C GLY A 26 2.01 -13.89 -4.29
N VAL A 27 1.76 -12.60 -4.58
CA VAL A 27 1.60 -12.08 -5.94
C VAL A 27 2.96 -11.67 -6.51
N LYS A 28 3.22 -12.00 -7.79
CA LYS A 28 4.46 -11.60 -8.46
C LYS A 28 4.40 -10.12 -8.85
N HIS A 29 5.54 -9.43 -8.83
CA HIS A 29 5.63 -8.01 -9.19
C HIS A 29 5.15 -7.72 -10.63
N ALA A 30 5.36 -8.66 -11.55
CA ALA A 30 4.90 -8.54 -12.93
C ALA A 30 3.36 -8.50 -13.02
N ASP A 31 2.67 -9.32 -12.22
CA ASP A 31 1.22 -9.38 -12.19
C ASP A 31 0.62 -8.11 -11.58
N ILE A 32 1.28 -7.54 -10.57
CA ILE A 32 0.94 -6.22 -10.02
C ILE A 32 1.09 -5.14 -11.09
N GLY A 33 2.21 -5.13 -11.82
CA GLY A 33 2.43 -4.17 -12.90
C GLY A 33 1.33 -4.22 -13.97
N ALA A 34 0.94 -5.42 -14.38
CA ALA A 34 -0.13 -5.62 -15.36
C ALA A 34 -1.50 -5.10 -14.88
N ARG A 35 -1.82 -5.24 -13.59
CA ARG A 35 -3.09 -4.80 -12.99
C ARG A 35 -3.15 -3.31 -12.69
N THR A 36 -2.00 -2.69 -12.45
CA THR A 36 -1.90 -1.29 -12.00
C THR A 36 -1.52 -0.32 -13.11
N GLY A 37 -1.05 -0.83 -14.26
CA GLY A 37 -0.45 -0.01 -15.31
C GLY A 37 0.96 0.50 -14.94
N LEU A 38 1.52 0.10 -13.80
CA LEU A 38 2.88 0.45 -13.40
C LEU A 38 3.90 -0.46 -14.09
N SER A 39 5.05 0.10 -14.45
CA SER A 39 6.17 -0.73 -14.91
C SER A 39 6.65 -1.65 -13.79
N GLN A 40 7.04 -2.88 -14.14
CA GLN A 40 7.57 -3.85 -13.18
C GLN A 40 8.82 -3.31 -12.45
N ASN A 41 9.64 -2.48 -13.11
CA ASN A 41 10.76 -1.78 -12.49
C ASN A 41 10.29 -0.78 -11.41
N ARG A 42 9.23 -0.01 -11.67
CA ARG A 42 8.68 0.93 -10.69
C ARG A 42 8.09 0.20 -9.49
N VAL A 43 7.34 -0.87 -9.72
CA VAL A 43 6.82 -1.74 -8.65
C VAL A 43 7.98 -2.29 -7.80
N SER A 44 9.03 -2.82 -8.43
CA SER A 44 10.18 -3.35 -7.71
C SER A 44 10.89 -2.30 -6.86
N LYS A 45 11.07 -1.07 -7.37
CA LYS A 45 11.69 0.03 -6.60
C LYS A 45 10.86 0.38 -5.35
N ILE A 46 9.55 0.50 -5.51
CA ILE A 46 8.64 0.82 -4.39
C ILE A 46 8.72 -0.26 -3.30
N LEU A 47 8.65 -1.54 -3.69
CA LEU A 47 8.67 -2.66 -2.74
C LEU A 47 10.05 -2.91 -2.12
N ARG A 48 11.11 -2.30 -2.66
CA ARG A 48 12.48 -2.29 -2.11
C ARG A 48 12.78 -1.03 -1.28
N LEU A 49 11.79 -0.16 -1.10
CA LEU A 49 11.94 1.10 -0.38
C LEU A 49 12.95 2.08 -1.05
N ASP A 50 13.16 1.92 -2.35
CA ASP A 50 14.06 2.77 -3.14
C ASP A 50 13.49 4.17 -3.36
N THR A 51 14.37 5.10 -3.72
CA THR A 51 13.98 6.44 -4.14
C THR A 51 13.64 6.52 -5.64
N PRO A 52 12.74 7.44 -6.06
CA PRO A 52 11.93 8.32 -5.22
C PRO A 52 10.80 7.56 -4.50
N PRO A 53 10.29 8.11 -3.38
CA PRO A 53 9.16 7.51 -2.66
C PRO A 53 8.02 7.13 -3.58
N ALA A 54 7.26 6.11 -3.16
CA ALA A 54 5.96 5.86 -3.75
C ALA A 54 5.06 7.09 -3.53
N THR A 55 4.37 7.50 -4.58
CA THR A 55 3.27 8.46 -4.47
C THR A 55 2.05 7.78 -3.85
N VAL A 56 1.12 8.57 -3.30
CA VAL A 56 -0.15 8.04 -2.77
C VAL A 56 -0.91 7.24 -3.83
N GLY A 57 -0.91 7.70 -5.09
CA GLY A 57 -1.56 6.99 -6.19
C GLY A 57 -0.91 5.63 -6.49
N GLU A 58 0.42 5.53 -6.39
CA GLU A 58 1.12 4.25 -6.58
C GLU A 58 0.88 3.29 -5.41
N ILE A 59 0.83 3.80 -4.18
CA ILE A 59 0.43 3.02 -3.00
C ILE A 59 -0.99 2.49 -3.20
N ALA A 60 -1.93 3.35 -3.62
CA ALA A 60 -3.31 2.97 -3.86
C ALA A 60 -3.46 1.92 -4.95
N ALA A 61 -2.74 2.06 -6.07
CA ALA A 61 -2.80 1.10 -7.15
C ALA A 61 -2.27 -0.28 -6.72
N ILE A 62 -1.11 -0.33 -6.07
CA ILE A 62 -0.51 -1.59 -5.62
C ILE A 62 -1.36 -2.22 -4.51
N ALA A 63 -1.81 -1.45 -3.53
CA ALA A 63 -2.67 -1.93 -2.45
C ALA A 63 -3.98 -2.48 -3.02
N GLY A 64 -4.63 -1.76 -3.94
CA GLY A 64 -5.86 -2.22 -4.59
C GLY A 64 -5.65 -3.52 -5.38
N ALA A 65 -4.48 -3.70 -5.99
CA ALA A 65 -4.13 -4.95 -6.66
C ALA A 65 -4.01 -6.14 -5.69
N ILE A 66 -3.84 -5.93 -4.39
CA ILE A 66 -3.79 -7.02 -3.39
C ILE A 66 -4.97 -7.00 -2.41
N GLY A 67 -6.01 -6.21 -2.70
CA GLY A 67 -7.25 -6.18 -1.91
C GLY A 67 -7.22 -5.27 -0.68
N TYR A 68 -6.27 -4.33 -0.62
CA TYR A 68 -6.16 -3.33 0.44
C TYR A 68 -6.43 -1.92 -0.12
N SER A 69 -6.79 -0.98 0.76
CA SER A 69 -6.84 0.44 0.45
C SER A 69 -5.52 1.14 0.80
N ALA A 70 -5.22 2.26 0.12
CA ALA A 70 -4.11 3.12 0.52
C ALA A 70 -4.29 3.71 1.92
N ALA A 71 -5.54 4.01 2.32
CA ALA A 71 -5.84 4.60 3.61
C ALA A 71 -5.48 3.65 4.75
N GLU A 72 -5.71 2.35 4.61
CA GLU A 72 -5.29 1.34 5.61
C GLU A 72 -3.77 1.29 5.74
N ILE A 73 -3.04 1.25 4.63
CA ILE A 73 -1.57 1.20 4.64
C ILE A 73 -0.97 2.48 5.24
N ILE A 74 -1.44 3.65 4.81
CA ILE A 74 -0.93 4.95 5.26
C ILE A 74 -1.34 5.23 6.71
N GLY A 75 -2.60 4.99 7.07
CA GLY A 75 -3.08 5.19 8.44
C GLY A 75 -2.34 4.29 9.44
N ARG A 76 -2.02 3.06 9.04
CA ARG A 76 -1.19 2.17 9.86
C ARG A 76 0.23 2.67 10.01
N ALA A 77 0.83 3.16 8.92
CA ALA A 77 2.14 3.81 8.95
C ALA A 77 2.14 5.02 9.90
N GLU A 78 1.15 5.90 9.81
CA GLU A 78 1.03 7.05 10.71
C GLU A 78 0.89 6.63 12.18
N ALA A 79 0.06 5.61 12.45
CA ALA A 79 -0.11 5.09 13.81
C ALA A 79 1.17 4.49 14.40
N ILE A 80 1.97 3.79 13.58
CA ILE A 80 3.26 3.24 14.01
C ILE A 80 4.24 4.39 14.28
N ALA A 81 4.38 5.34 13.36
CA ALA A 81 5.27 6.49 13.52
C ALA A 81 4.91 7.36 14.73
N ALA A 82 3.63 7.41 15.11
CA ALA A 82 3.17 8.14 16.29
C ALA A 82 3.42 7.38 17.61
N SER A 83 3.46 6.05 17.58
CA SER A 83 3.56 5.20 18.79
C SER A 83 5.00 4.82 19.14
N ASP A 84 5.87 4.79 18.14
CA ASP A 84 7.28 4.42 18.27
C ASP A 84 8.05 5.38 17.36
N PRO A 85 8.82 6.35 17.88
CA PRO A 85 9.65 7.22 17.05
C PRO A 85 10.97 6.54 16.62
N ASP A 86 11.39 5.48 17.31
CA ASP A 86 12.72 4.85 17.15
C ASP A 86 12.77 3.79 16.04
N TRP A 87 11.62 3.27 15.58
CA TRP A 87 11.57 2.34 14.43
C TRP A 87 12.14 2.96 13.13
N ALA A 88 12.27 4.29 13.08
CA ALA A 88 12.86 5.03 11.95
C ALA A 88 14.32 4.63 11.67
N ASP A 89 15.03 4.12 12.67
CA ASP A 89 16.45 3.73 12.57
C ASP A 89 16.66 2.25 12.20
N VAL A 90 15.63 1.40 12.25
CA VAL A 90 15.77 -0.06 12.05
C VAL A 90 15.67 -0.48 10.58
N VAL A 91 15.15 0.36 9.69
CA VAL A 91 15.01 0.02 8.26
C VAL A 91 16.19 0.56 7.44
N GLN A 92 17.39 0.10 7.80
CA GLN A 92 18.48 -0.07 6.83
C GLN A 92 18.55 -1.57 6.50
N ILE A 93 17.85 -1.99 5.45
CA ILE A 93 18.13 -3.29 4.85
C ILE A 93 19.44 -3.10 4.09
N ASP A 94 20.56 -3.50 4.68
CA ASP A 94 21.81 -3.65 3.96
C ASP A 94 21.58 -4.64 2.80
N ASP A 95 22.00 -4.24 1.60
CA ASP A 95 21.97 -4.98 0.33
C ASP A 95 22.89 -6.22 0.33
N GLN A 96 22.89 -7.03 1.40
CA GLN A 96 23.55 -8.33 1.40
C GLN A 96 22.55 -9.41 1.00
N GLU A 97 22.75 -9.99 -0.18
CA GLU A 97 22.03 -11.18 -0.64
C GLU A 97 21.97 -12.23 0.48
N PRO A 98 20.81 -12.88 0.71
CA PRO A 98 20.68 -13.85 1.79
C PRO A 98 21.46 -15.12 1.42
N SER A 99 22.71 -15.20 1.87
CA SER A 99 23.44 -16.45 1.90
C SER A 99 23.01 -17.25 3.13
N GLY A 100 22.19 -18.27 2.90
CA GLY A 100 21.95 -19.37 3.85
C GLY A 100 21.01 -19.04 5.01
N ASP A 101 19.97 -19.85 5.13
CA ASP A 101 19.12 -20.02 6.32
C ASP A 101 18.37 -18.76 6.78
N ALA A 102 17.40 -18.33 5.96
CA ALA A 102 16.44 -17.30 6.34
C ALA A 102 15.62 -17.72 7.57
N GLU A 103 15.95 -17.13 8.71
CA GLU A 103 15.13 -17.17 9.90
C GLU A 103 13.75 -16.58 9.58
N VAL A 104 12.70 -17.34 9.87
CA VAL A 104 11.31 -16.98 9.62
C VAL A 104 11.00 -15.71 10.41
N VAL A 105 10.82 -14.59 9.71
CA VAL A 105 10.26 -13.36 10.29
C VAL A 105 8.88 -13.72 10.84
N GLN A 106 8.79 -13.83 12.17
CA GLN A 106 7.53 -14.17 12.84
C GLN A 106 6.52 -13.06 12.54
N LEU A 107 5.41 -13.46 11.90
CA LEU A 107 4.23 -12.61 11.70
C LEU A 107 3.83 -11.99 13.05
N ARG A 108 3.74 -10.66 13.11
CA ARG A 108 3.33 -9.94 14.32
C ARG A 108 1.94 -10.42 14.78
N PRO A 109 1.69 -10.55 16.09
CA PRO A 109 0.37 -10.92 16.60
C PRO A 109 -0.66 -9.83 16.27
N GLY A 110 -1.82 -10.22 15.72
CA GLY A 110 -2.96 -9.32 15.46
C GLY A 110 -3.24 -8.98 13.99
N TRP A 111 -2.54 -9.61 13.04
CA TRP A 111 -2.95 -9.60 11.63
C TRP A 111 -4.20 -10.48 11.45
N PRO A 112 -5.30 -10.03 10.82
CA PRO A 112 -6.42 -10.92 10.52
C PRO A 112 -5.95 -12.02 9.57
N GLU A 113 -6.18 -13.28 9.94
CA GLU A 113 -5.89 -14.42 9.06
C GLU A 113 -6.84 -14.38 7.86
N GLY A 114 -6.33 -13.93 6.73
CA GLY A 114 -7.05 -13.94 5.46
C GLY A 114 -7.67 -12.60 5.06
N LEU A 115 -7.91 -12.47 3.76
CA LEU A 115 -8.67 -11.35 3.20
C LEU A 115 -10.11 -11.38 3.77
N PRO A 116 -10.71 -10.23 4.11
CA PRO A 116 -12.13 -10.19 4.43
C PRO A 116 -12.93 -10.77 3.25
N PRO A 117 -14.05 -11.46 3.52
CA PRO A 117 -14.83 -12.09 2.46
C PRO A 117 -15.31 -11.06 1.44
N ALA A 118 -15.39 -11.46 0.17
CA ALA A 118 -15.65 -10.55 -0.96
C ALA A 118 -16.94 -9.72 -0.82
N GLU A 119 -17.89 -10.21 -0.02
CA GLU A 119 -19.14 -9.53 0.34
C GLU A 119 -18.94 -8.26 1.18
N GLU A 120 -17.91 -8.23 2.04
CA GLU A 120 -17.56 -7.08 2.89
C GLU A 120 -16.76 -6.02 2.11
N LEU A 121 -16.05 -6.44 1.05
CA LEU A 121 -15.40 -5.55 0.09
C LEU A 121 -16.44 -4.88 -0.84
N ALA A 122 -17.49 -5.61 -1.25
CA ALA A 122 -18.56 -5.07 -2.09
C ALA A 122 -19.45 -4.05 -1.36
N ALA A 123 -19.58 -4.15 -0.02
CA ALA A 123 -20.38 -3.23 0.77
C ALA A 123 -19.76 -1.83 0.94
N GLN A 124 -18.45 -1.69 0.66
CA GLN A 124 -17.73 -0.41 0.76
C GLN A 124 -17.82 0.45 -0.51
N ASP A 125 -18.31 -0.13 -1.61
CA ASP A 125 -18.51 0.52 -2.89
C ASP A 125 -20.01 0.84 -3.06
N GLN A 126 -20.55 1.72 -2.21
CA GLN A 126 -21.84 2.35 -2.51
C GLN A 126 -21.58 3.52 -3.47
N PRO A 127 -21.97 3.42 -4.75
CA PRO A 127 -21.98 4.58 -5.62
C PRO A 127 -23.00 5.56 -5.07
N GLY A 128 -22.55 6.78 -4.73
CA GLY A 128 -23.43 7.92 -4.58
C GLY A 128 -24.11 8.17 -5.92
N ALA A 129 -25.27 7.55 -6.13
CA ALA A 129 -26.08 7.73 -7.31
C ALA A 129 -26.44 9.20 -7.45
N GLU A 130 -25.91 9.76 -8.53
CA GLU A 130 -26.21 11.05 -9.13
C GLU A 130 -27.74 11.22 -9.23
N GLN A 131 -28.29 12.22 -8.55
CA GLN A 131 -29.62 12.74 -8.86
C GLN A 131 -29.44 13.84 -9.90
N GLU A 132 -29.37 13.44 -11.17
CA GLU A 132 -29.63 14.34 -12.30
C GLU A 132 -30.98 13.94 -12.91
N ASP A 133 -31.93 14.87 -12.76
CA ASP A 133 -33.01 15.26 -13.67
C ASP A 133 -34.11 14.20 -13.94
N GLU A 134 -35.41 14.48 -14.05
CA GLU A 134 -36.13 15.52 -14.77
C GLU A 134 -37.60 15.57 -14.26
N GLU A 135 -38.30 16.68 -14.50
CA GLU A 135 -39.69 16.77 -14.98
C GLU A 135 -40.54 17.89 -14.33
N GLY A 136 -41.12 18.73 -15.19
CA GLY A 136 -42.53 19.07 -15.03
C GLY A 136 -42.88 20.46 -14.53
N MET A 137 -42.72 21.46 -15.39
CA MET A 137 -43.75 22.47 -15.71
C MET A 137 -44.88 22.68 -14.68
N TRP A 138 -44.89 23.83 -13.99
CA TRP A 138 -46.14 24.45 -13.55
C TRP A 138 -46.01 25.97 -13.38
N THR A 139 -46.69 26.73 -14.25
CA THR A 139 -47.11 28.12 -14.01
C THR A 139 -48.55 28.14 -13.51
N PRO A 140 -48.86 29.08 -12.60
CA PRO A 140 -49.99 29.96 -12.85
C PRO A 140 -49.66 31.44 -12.59
#